data_AF-A0A0A1U3H2-F1
#
_entry.id   AF-A0A0A1U3H2-F1
#
_cell.length_a   1.000
_cell.length_b   1.000
_cell.length_c   1.000
_cell.angle_alpha   90.00
_cell.angle_beta   90.00
_cell.angle_gamma   90.00
#
_symmetry.space_group_name_H-M   'P 1'
#
loop_
_entity.id
_entity.type
_entity.pdbx_description
1 polymer ?
#
loop_
_entity_poly.entity_id
_entity_poly.type
_entity_poly.pdbx_seq_one_letter_code
_entity_poly.pdbx_strand_id
1 'polypeptide(L)'
;MFLVLIIIISTVLILYILFLILENRKVCDLQKKTCLFSMKSSNINFVKLQNSFISVNKTEIIFESDGDTLIDVDSESRELICVGNTLHHTVKVQFTFNTSNVKYQIRAEPQVIAIPEGKAVEFEVFLMPLCSTNIDEEITLFAVDMKKGENFQFPLKIRALTKMTTRLDFDELIEEKVIGEGSFGIVYKGIYRGNCVAIKKKKEIKNNDDDEFTKEVNMLDKFRCGYIVHFYGAVFIPNKVCMVTEFASFGSLQDLMKHKTSEEVDVKLRIKFLVDVANGILYLHENGFLHRNIKPDNILIFSMDFCESVNAKLTDFGSARSVNLLMTNMTFTKNVGTPTYMAPEIKTN
;
A
#
# COMPACT_ATOMS: atom_id res chain seq x y z
N MET A 1 18.80 -53.44 44.42
CA MET A 1 19.43 -52.86 43.21
C MET A 1 18.69 -53.25 41.93
N PHE A 2 18.44 -54.55 41.71
CA PHE A 2 17.75 -55.05 40.50
C PHE A 2 16.33 -54.49 40.31
N LEU A 3 15.53 -54.45 41.39
CA LEU A 3 14.16 -53.92 41.35
C LEU A 3 14.11 -52.43 40.96
N VAL A 4 15.08 -51.64 41.45
CA VAL A 4 15.18 -50.20 41.17
C VAL A 4 15.52 -49.97 39.69
N LEU A 5 16.39 -50.81 39.11
CA LEU A 5 16.75 -50.74 37.70
C LEU A 5 15.56 -51.04 36.77
N ILE A 6 14.75 -52.05 37.12
CA ILE A 6 13.53 -52.40 36.36
C ILE A 6 12.52 -51.24 36.38
N ILE A 7 12.34 -50.61 37.55
CA ILE A 7 11.44 -49.46 37.69
C ILE A 7 11.92 -48.31 36.79
N ILE A 8 13.21 -47.98 36.79
CA ILE A 8 13.78 -46.91 35.96
C ILE A 8 13.61 -47.21 34.46
N ILE A 9 13.85 -48.45 34.02
CA ILE A 9 13.68 -48.82 32.61
C ILE A 9 12.20 -48.72 32.21
N SER A 10 11.29 -49.17 33.08
CA SER A 10 9.85 -49.10 32.81
C SER A 10 9.34 -47.65 32.71
N THR A 11 9.82 -46.75 33.57
CA THR A 11 9.41 -45.34 33.55
C THR A 11 9.96 -44.62 32.32
N VAL A 12 11.20 -44.89 31.92
CA VAL A 12 11.78 -44.34 30.69
C VAL A 12 11.02 -44.83 29.46
N LEU A 13 10.66 -46.11 29.40
CA LEU A 13 9.88 -46.68 28.29
C LEU A 13 8.48 -46.06 28.23
N ILE A 14 7.80 -45.90 29.37
CA ILE A 14 6.49 -45.26 29.45
C ILE A 14 6.57 -43.79 29.00
N LEU A 15 7.59 -43.05 29.44
CA LEU A 15 7.81 -41.66 29.02
C LEU A 15 8.09 -41.57 27.52
N TYR A 16 8.85 -42.50 26.95
CA TYR A 16 9.12 -42.58 25.52
C TYR A 16 7.85 -42.88 24.71
N ILE A 17 7.02 -43.83 25.16
CA ILE A 17 5.74 -44.14 24.52
C ILE A 17 4.78 -42.94 24.63
N LEU A 18 4.70 -42.27 25.78
CA LEU A 18 3.92 -41.05 25.96
C LEU A 18 4.40 -39.93 25.04
N PHE A 19 5.71 -39.76 24.89
CA PHE A 19 6.30 -38.80 23.96
C PHE A 19 5.88 -39.10 22.52
N LEU A 20 6.00 -40.35 22.07
CA LEU A 20 5.55 -40.77 20.73
C LEU A 20 4.04 -40.57 20.53
N ILE A 21 3.21 -40.82 21.54
CA ILE A 21 1.76 -40.59 21.49
C ILE A 21 1.44 -39.09 21.41
N LEU A 22 2.14 -38.25 22.18
CA LEU A 22 1.96 -36.80 22.18
C LEU A 22 2.41 -36.18 20.85
N GLU A 23 3.51 -36.65 20.27
CA GLU A 23 4.00 -36.22 18.98
C GLU A 23 3.03 -36.61 17.86
N ASN A 24 2.53 -37.86 17.87
CA ASN A 24 1.49 -38.31 16.94
C ASN A 24 0.18 -37.54 17.09
N ARG A 25 -0.24 -37.20 18.32
CA ARG A 25 -1.42 -36.35 18.55
C ARG A 25 -1.23 -34.95 17.98
N LYS A 26 -0.08 -34.32 18.19
CA LYS A 26 0.22 -33.01 17.60
C LYS A 26 0.17 -33.04 16.08
N VAL A 27 0.73 -34.07 15.45
CA VAL A 27 0.67 -34.27 13.98
C VAL A 27 -0.78 -34.48 13.52
N CYS A 28 -1.56 -35.29 14.25
CA CYS A 28 -2.96 -35.56 13.92
C CYS A 28 -3.86 -34.32 14.13
N ASP A 29 -3.59 -33.51 15.14
CA ASP A 29 -4.28 -32.24 15.39
C ASP A 29 -3.90 -31.17 14.35
N LEU A 30 -2.64 -31.16 13.87
CA LEU A 30 -2.23 -30.36 12.72
C LEU A 30 -2.98 -30.80 11.45
N GLN A 31 -3.07 -32.12 11.21
CA GLN A 31 -3.78 -32.73 10.09
C GLN A 31 -5.30 -32.53 10.14
N LYS A 32 -5.90 -32.37 11.33
CA LYS A 32 -7.32 -32.01 11.49
C LYS A 32 -7.58 -30.52 11.27
N LYS A 33 -6.59 -29.67 11.53
CA LYS A 33 -6.65 -28.24 11.21
C LYS A 33 -6.33 -27.92 9.75
N THR A 34 -5.67 -28.81 9.03
CA THR A 34 -5.33 -28.64 7.60
C THR A 34 -6.26 -29.47 6.75
N CYS A 35 -6.89 -28.88 5.74
CA CYS A 35 -7.85 -29.52 4.84
C CYS A 35 -7.20 -30.57 3.91
N LEU A 36 -6.64 -31.65 4.48
CA LEU A 36 -6.13 -32.80 3.75
C LEU A 36 -7.28 -33.71 3.33
N PHE A 37 -7.46 -33.91 2.03
CA PHE A 37 -8.52 -34.75 1.46
C PHE A 37 -7.98 -35.75 0.44
N SER A 38 -8.77 -36.78 0.11
CA SER A 38 -8.37 -37.72 -0.93
C SER A 38 -8.71 -37.18 -2.32
N MET A 39 -7.73 -37.22 -3.22
CA MET A 39 -7.91 -36.77 -4.61
C MET A 39 -8.95 -37.62 -5.35
N LYS A 40 -8.99 -38.94 -5.08
CA LYS A 40 -9.93 -39.85 -5.76
C LYS A 40 -11.39 -39.63 -5.37
N SER A 41 -11.64 -39.11 -4.17
CA SER A 41 -12.99 -38.86 -3.65
C SER A 41 -13.41 -37.40 -3.78
N SER A 42 -12.57 -36.55 -4.38
CA SER A 42 -12.86 -35.14 -4.61
C SER A 42 -13.45 -34.92 -6.00
N ASN A 43 -14.36 -33.95 -6.14
CA ASN A 43 -14.86 -33.47 -7.44
C ASN A 43 -13.92 -32.43 -8.09
N ILE A 44 -12.65 -32.39 -7.68
CA ILE A 44 -11.67 -31.40 -8.13
C ILE A 44 -10.88 -32.01 -9.30
N ASN A 45 -10.79 -31.26 -10.40
CA ASN A 45 -9.96 -31.65 -11.53
C ASN A 45 -8.50 -31.26 -11.25
N PHE A 46 -7.59 -32.22 -11.31
CA PHE A 46 -6.16 -32.01 -11.04
C PHE A 46 -5.34 -32.14 -12.33
N VAL A 47 -4.48 -31.16 -12.59
CA VAL A 47 -3.53 -31.15 -13.69
C VAL A 47 -2.12 -31.37 -13.13
N LYS A 48 -1.37 -32.31 -13.71
CA LYS A 48 0.02 -32.57 -13.32
C LYS A 48 0.92 -31.41 -13.76
N LEU A 49 1.68 -30.85 -12.82
CA LEU A 49 2.65 -29.81 -13.13
C LEU A 49 3.87 -30.43 -13.81
N GLN A 50 4.19 -29.96 -15.03
CA GLN A 50 5.36 -30.41 -15.80
C GLN A 50 5.47 -31.94 -15.92
N ASN A 51 4.33 -32.65 -16.04
CA ASN A 51 4.24 -34.12 -16.03
C ASN A 51 4.88 -34.80 -14.81
N SER A 52 4.98 -34.11 -13.68
CA SER A 52 5.58 -34.59 -12.44
C SER A 52 4.59 -35.33 -11.53
N PHE A 53 5.03 -35.61 -10.29
CA PHE A 53 4.21 -36.21 -9.25
C PHE A 53 3.31 -35.20 -8.51
N ILE A 54 3.54 -33.89 -8.67
CA ILE A 54 2.68 -32.84 -8.13
C ILE A 54 1.56 -32.52 -9.12
N SER A 55 0.34 -32.39 -8.61
CA SER A 55 -0.81 -31.93 -9.38
C SER A 55 -1.48 -30.75 -8.70
N VAL A 56 -2.09 -29.85 -9.46
CA VAL A 56 -2.82 -28.70 -8.93
C VAL A 56 -4.18 -28.56 -9.61
N ASN A 57 -5.14 -27.91 -8.96
CA ASN A 57 -6.42 -27.61 -9.59
C ASN A 57 -6.35 -26.47 -10.63
N LYS A 58 -5.39 -25.55 -10.47
CA LYS A 58 -5.13 -24.45 -11.40
C LYS A 58 -3.64 -24.11 -11.45
N THR A 59 -3.16 -23.76 -12.64
CA THR A 59 -1.77 -23.34 -12.89
C THR A 59 -1.57 -21.83 -12.76
N GLU A 60 -2.67 -21.09 -12.69
CA GLU A 60 -2.75 -19.64 -12.56
C GLU A 60 -3.76 -19.30 -11.46
N ILE A 61 -3.35 -18.44 -10.53
CA ILE A 61 -4.20 -17.92 -9.45
C ILE A 61 -4.60 -16.51 -9.84
N ILE A 62 -5.86 -16.34 -10.24
CA ILE A 62 -6.42 -15.05 -10.61
C ILE A 62 -7.22 -14.56 -9.40
N PHE A 63 -6.88 -13.38 -8.90
CA PHE A 63 -7.60 -12.72 -7.82
C PHE A 63 -8.66 -11.78 -8.43
N GLU A 64 -9.91 -12.04 -8.07
CA GLU A 64 -11.08 -11.26 -8.47
C GLU A 64 -11.90 -10.92 -7.22
N SER A 65 -12.68 -9.85 -7.27
CA SER A 65 -13.63 -9.49 -6.20
C SER A 65 -15.02 -10.02 -6.54
N ASP A 66 -15.91 -10.14 -5.55
CA ASP A 66 -17.26 -10.66 -5.76
C ASP A 66 -18.04 -9.84 -6.81
N GLY A 67 -18.11 -10.36 -8.04
CA GLY A 67 -18.78 -9.71 -9.17
C GLY A 67 -17.97 -8.63 -9.88
N ASP A 68 -16.68 -8.45 -9.56
CA ASP A 68 -15.78 -7.51 -10.23
C ASP A 68 -14.42 -8.17 -10.50
N THR A 69 -13.90 -7.97 -11.72
CA THR A 69 -12.54 -8.41 -12.09
C THR A 69 -11.43 -7.64 -11.37
N LEU A 70 -11.78 -6.56 -10.67
CA LEU A 70 -10.86 -5.68 -9.97
C LEU A 70 -10.86 -5.94 -8.47
N ILE A 71 -9.67 -6.05 -7.87
CA ILE A 71 -9.49 -6.13 -6.42
C ILE A 71 -9.21 -4.75 -5.80
N ASP A 72 -9.55 -4.59 -4.53
CA ASP A 72 -9.32 -3.35 -3.79
C ASP A 72 -7.83 -3.18 -3.42
N VAL A 73 -7.37 -1.93 -3.43
CA VAL A 73 -6.04 -1.57 -2.91
C VAL A 73 -6.13 -1.44 -1.39
N ASP A 74 -5.08 -1.85 -0.67
CA ASP A 74 -4.99 -1.80 0.79
C ASP A 74 -6.03 -2.70 1.48
N SER A 75 -6.45 -3.77 0.79
CA SER A 75 -7.40 -4.77 1.28
C SER A 75 -6.97 -6.16 0.84
N GLU A 76 -7.13 -7.14 1.72
CA GLU A 76 -6.69 -8.51 1.48
C GLU A 76 -7.75 -9.26 0.64
N SER A 77 -7.32 -9.82 -0.49
CA SER A 77 -8.08 -10.73 -1.34
C SER A 77 -7.60 -12.17 -1.09
N ARG A 78 -8.51 -13.14 -1.12
CA ARG A 78 -8.22 -14.55 -0.83
C ARG A 78 -8.60 -15.42 -2.01
N GLU A 79 -7.70 -16.30 -2.41
CA GLU A 79 -7.92 -17.33 -3.43
C GLU A 79 -7.48 -18.70 -2.95
N LEU A 80 -8.13 -19.75 -3.46
CA LEU A 80 -7.86 -21.13 -3.06
C LEU A 80 -7.15 -21.92 -4.15
N ILE A 81 -6.05 -22.58 -3.83
CA ILE A 81 -5.37 -23.52 -4.73
C ILE A 81 -5.19 -24.87 -4.04
N CYS A 82 -5.58 -25.95 -4.71
CA CYS A 82 -5.41 -27.30 -4.22
C CYS A 82 -4.14 -27.92 -4.80
N VAL A 83 -3.29 -28.47 -3.94
CA VAL A 83 -2.06 -29.17 -4.32
C VAL A 83 -2.19 -30.64 -3.94
N GLY A 84 -1.99 -31.52 -4.91
CA GLY A 84 -2.11 -32.96 -4.78
C GLY A 84 -0.77 -33.68 -5.01
N ASN A 85 -0.60 -34.80 -4.31
CA ASN A 85 0.57 -35.65 -4.43
C ASN A 85 0.20 -37.01 -5.04
N THR A 86 0.80 -37.34 -6.18
CA THR A 86 0.66 -38.63 -6.86
C THR A 86 1.89 -39.54 -6.70
N LEU A 87 2.91 -39.10 -5.97
CA LEU A 87 4.07 -39.91 -5.61
C LEU A 87 3.67 -40.93 -4.53
N HIS A 88 4.28 -42.12 -4.56
CA HIS A 88 4.12 -43.14 -3.54
C HIS A 88 4.76 -42.81 -2.18
N HIS A 89 5.39 -41.64 -2.06
CA HIS A 89 6.00 -41.15 -0.82
C HIS A 89 5.36 -39.82 -0.42
N THR A 90 5.44 -39.50 0.88
CA THR A 90 5.02 -38.20 1.39
C THR A 90 5.91 -37.09 0.82
N VAL A 91 5.29 -36.03 0.33
CA VAL A 91 5.98 -34.86 -0.21
C VAL A 91 5.69 -33.66 0.68
N LYS A 92 6.73 -32.90 1.05
CA LYS A 92 6.58 -31.62 1.75
C LYS A 92 6.51 -30.50 0.74
N VAL A 93 5.48 -29.66 0.80
CA VAL A 93 5.25 -28.57 -0.15
C VAL A 93 5.16 -27.22 0.56
N GLN A 94 5.57 -26.16 -0.14
CA GLN A 94 5.54 -24.78 0.32
C GLN A 94 5.49 -23.82 -0.89
N PHE A 95 4.76 -22.72 -0.76
CA PHE A 95 4.86 -21.60 -1.70
C PHE A 95 5.98 -20.64 -1.31
N THR A 96 6.72 -20.18 -2.31
CA THR A 96 7.69 -19.10 -2.19
C THR A 96 7.29 -17.98 -3.14
N PHE A 97 7.35 -16.76 -2.62
CA PHE A 97 6.96 -15.54 -3.32
C PHE A 97 8.17 -14.63 -3.52
N ASN A 98 8.09 -13.76 -4.52
CA ASN A 98 9.11 -12.74 -4.73
C ASN A 98 9.03 -11.68 -3.61
N THR A 99 9.98 -11.71 -2.68
CA THR A 99 10.05 -10.75 -1.56
C THR A 99 10.62 -9.39 -1.95
N SER A 100 11.13 -9.23 -3.18
CA SER A 100 11.65 -7.95 -3.66
C SER A 100 10.56 -7.00 -4.14
N ASN A 101 9.38 -7.52 -4.48
CA ASN A 101 8.28 -6.68 -4.94
C ASN A 101 7.61 -5.99 -3.74
N VAL A 102 7.72 -4.66 -3.70
CA VAL A 102 7.19 -3.82 -2.63
C VAL A 102 5.78 -3.27 -2.92
N LYS A 103 5.17 -3.65 -4.04
CA LYS A 103 3.85 -3.16 -4.48
C LYS A 103 2.68 -3.91 -3.87
N TYR A 104 2.91 -5.11 -3.32
CA TYR A 104 1.88 -5.92 -2.70
C TYR A 104 2.47 -6.79 -1.59
N GLN A 105 1.61 -7.27 -0.70
CA GLN A 105 1.95 -8.32 0.26
C GLN A 105 1.24 -9.60 -0.17
N ILE A 106 1.95 -10.72 -0.14
CA ILE A 106 1.41 -12.03 -0.50
C ILE A 106 1.82 -13.07 0.53
N ARG A 107 0.90 -13.96 0.88
CA ARG A 107 1.15 -15.09 1.78
C ARG A 107 0.29 -16.29 1.39
N ALA A 108 0.70 -17.47 1.81
CA ALA A 108 -0.11 -18.68 1.72
C ALA A 108 -0.26 -19.36 3.07
N GLU A 109 -1.44 -19.91 3.32
CA GLU A 109 -1.77 -20.73 4.48
C GLU A 109 -2.29 -22.10 4.03
N PRO A 110 -1.75 -23.22 4.55
CA PRO A 110 -0.61 -23.29 5.46
C PRO A 110 0.70 -22.82 4.80
N GLN A 111 1.66 -22.34 5.57
CA GLN A 111 2.98 -21.94 5.03
C GLN A 111 3.75 -23.13 4.45
N VAL A 112 3.63 -24.29 5.10
CA VAL A 112 4.31 -25.52 4.71
C VAL A 112 3.51 -26.73 5.19
N ILE A 113 3.41 -27.77 4.36
CA ILE A 113 2.67 -28.98 4.74
C ILE A 113 3.22 -30.24 4.05
N ALA A 114 3.10 -31.38 4.73
CA ALA A 114 3.40 -32.69 4.17
C ALA A 114 2.12 -33.35 3.63
N ILE A 115 2.15 -33.76 2.36
CA ILE A 115 1.03 -34.40 1.65
C ILE A 115 1.37 -35.88 1.41
N PRO A 116 0.64 -36.82 2.03
CA PRO A 116 0.78 -38.25 1.76
C PRO A 116 0.38 -38.63 0.33
N GLU A 117 0.70 -39.85 -0.10
CA GLU A 117 0.28 -40.40 -1.39
C GLU A 117 -1.24 -40.30 -1.59
N GLY A 118 -1.66 -39.83 -2.78
CA GLY A 118 -3.07 -39.80 -3.19
C GLY A 118 -3.93 -38.80 -2.41
N LYS A 119 -3.29 -37.94 -1.61
CA LYS A 119 -3.94 -36.85 -0.88
C LYS A 119 -3.67 -35.51 -1.56
N ALA A 120 -4.53 -34.56 -1.27
CA ALA A 120 -4.36 -33.16 -1.61
C ALA A 120 -4.68 -32.28 -0.41
N VAL A 121 -4.16 -31.06 -0.46
CA VAL A 121 -4.39 -30.00 0.53
C VAL A 121 -4.85 -28.75 -0.18
N GLU A 122 -5.74 -28.01 0.46
CA GLU A 122 -6.12 -26.66 0.05
C GLU A 122 -5.18 -25.62 0.70
N PHE A 123 -4.61 -24.76 -0.13
CA PHE A 123 -3.91 -23.56 0.29
C PHE A 123 -4.79 -22.34 0.06
N GLU A 124 -4.85 -21.49 1.08
CA GLU A 124 -5.39 -20.15 1.00
C GLU A 124 -4.25 -19.20 0.65
N VAL A 125 -4.31 -18.59 -0.52
CA VAL A 125 -3.36 -17.57 -0.95
C VAL A 125 -4.01 -16.21 -0.74
N PHE A 126 -3.36 -15.36 0.02
CA PHE A 126 -3.83 -14.02 0.32
C PHE A 126 -2.93 -13.01 -0.38
N LEU A 127 -3.56 -12.01 -1.01
CA LEU A 127 -2.89 -10.93 -1.73
C LEU A 127 -3.46 -9.59 -1.28
N MET A 128 -2.60 -8.66 -0.87
CA MET A 128 -2.96 -7.29 -0.51
C MET A 128 -2.12 -6.31 -1.33
N PRO A 129 -2.66 -5.73 -2.40
CA PRO A 129 -2.01 -4.68 -3.17
C PRO A 129 -1.83 -3.41 -2.32
N LEU A 130 -0.69 -2.74 -2.42
CA LEU A 130 -0.38 -1.50 -1.69
C LEU A 130 -0.52 -0.24 -2.56
N CYS A 131 -0.66 -0.40 -3.87
CA CYS A 131 -0.90 0.65 -4.84
C CYS A 131 -1.77 0.16 -6.00
N SER A 132 -2.26 1.11 -6.80
CA SER A 132 -3.02 0.83 -8.02
C SER A 132 -2.06 0.31 -9.10
N THR A 133 -2.10 -0.98 -9.40
CA THR A 133 -1.15 -1.65 -10.31
C THR A 133 -1.77 -2.88 -10.99
N ASN A 134 -1.06 -3.44 -11.97
CA ASN A 134 -1.38 -4.72 -12.59
C ASN A 134 -0.32 -5.74 -12.15
N ILE A 135 -0.75 -6.80 -11.49
CA ILE A 135 0.12 -7.86 -10.99
C ILE A 135 0.03 -9.02 -11.99
N ASP A 136 1.14 -9.32 -12.67
CA ASP A 136 1.34 -10.54 -13.47
C ASP A 136 2.74 -11.07 -13.12
N GLU A 137 2.78 -11.98 -12.14
CA GLU A 137 4.02 -12.41 -11.48
C GLU A 137 4.10 -13.94 -11.43
N GLU A 138 5.33 -14.46 -11.40
CA GLU A 138 5.59 -15.88 -11.22
C GLU A 138 5.88 -16.18 -9.74
N ILE A 139 5.19 -17.18 -9.21
CA ILE A 139 5.43 -17.74 -7.88
C ILE A 139 5.94 -19.18 -8.01
N THR A 140 6.62 -19.68 -6.99
CA THR A 140 7.18 -21.03 -7.03
C THR A 140 6.56 -21.92 -5.97
N LEU A 141 6.00 -23.05 -6.39
CA LEU A 141 5.65 -24.16 -5.51
C LEU A 141 6.88 -25.06 -5.36
N PHE A 142 7.45 -25.06 -4.16
CA PHE A 142 8.54 -25.97 -3.78
C PHE A 142 7.95 -27.29 -3.28
N ALA A 143 8.55 -28.40 -3.70
CA ALA A 143 8.20 -29.73 -3.24
C ALA A 143 9.46 -30.54 -2.91
N VAL A 144 9.43 -31.29 -1.81
CA VAL A 144 10.55 -32.14 -1.36
C VAL A 144 10.05 -33.56 -1.17
N ASP A 145 10.64 -34.52 -1.89
CA ASP A 145 10.41 -35.95 -1.63
C ASP A 145 11.08 -36.29 -0.29
N MET A 146 10.28 -36.56 0.74
CA MET A 146 10.78 -36.79 2.10
C MET A 146 11.61 -38.09 2.23
N LYS A 147 11.52 -39.02 1.28
CA LYS A 147 12.31 -40.25 1.28
C LYS A 147 13.65 -40.09 0.57
N LYS A 148 13.66 -39.40 -0.57
CA LYS A 148 14.88 -39.21 -1.38
C LYS A 148 15.65 -37.94 -1.02
N GLY A 149 15.00 -36.96 -0.40
CA GLY A 149 15.57 -35.64 -0.15
C GLY A 149 15.74 -34.78 -1.42
N GLU A 150 15.09 -35.16 -2.52
CA GLU A 150 15.14 -34.43 -3.79
C GLU A 150 14.17 -33.23 -3.75
N ASN A 151 14.65 -32.07 -4.18
CA ASN A 151 13.90 -30.82 -4.24
C ASN A 151 13.42 -30.55 -5.67
N PHE A 152 12.16 -30.13 -5.80
CA PHE A 152 11.52 -29.80 -7.05
C PHE A 152 10.87 -28.42 -6.94
N GLN A 153 10.87 -27.68 -8.04
CA GLN A 153 10.32 -26.33 -8.13
C GLN A 153 9.35 -26.29 -9.30
N PHE A 154 8.14 -25.81 -9.03
CA PHE A 154 7.11 -25.68 -10.04
C PHE A 154 6.67 -24.21 -10.14
N PRO A 155 6.99 -23.51 -11.23
CA PRO A 155 6.52 -22.16 -11.46
C PRO A 155 5.00 -22.16 -11.69
N LEU A 156 4.33 -21.19 -11.10
CA LEU A 156 2.90 -20.91 -11.22
C LEU A 156 2.73 -19.41 -11.42
N LYS A 157 1.60 -18.99 -12.01
CA LYS A 157 1.31 -17.59 -12.21
C LYS A 157 0.33 -17.05 -11.19
N ILE A 158 0.51 -15.80 -10.79
CA ILE A 158 -0.51 -15.02 -10.09
C ILE A 158 -0.89 -13.83 -10.95
N ARG A 159 -2.19 -13.54 -10.99
CA ARG A 159 -2.71 -12.36 -11.66
C ARG A 159 -3.71 -11.61 -10.80
N ALA A 160 -3.59 -10.29 -10.79
CA ALA A 160 -4.56 -9.43 -10.15
C ALA A 160 -4.54 -8.05 -10.79
N LEU A 161 -5.72 -7.48 -11.03
CA LEU A 161 -5.86 -6.11 -11.47
C LEU A 161 -6.52 -5.31 -10.35
N THR A 162 -5.92 -4.20 -9.94
CA THR A 162 -6.47 -3.38 -8.85
C THR A 162 -7.41 -2.31 -9.38
N LYS A 163 -8.36 -1.87 -8.55
CA LYS A 163 -9.09 -0.63 -8.77
C LYS A 163 -8.15 0.57 -8.77
N MET A 164 -8.50 1.60 -9.55
CA MET A 164 -7.77 2.86 -9.56
C MET A 164 -8.09 3.68 -8.30
N THR A 165 -7.05 4.02 -7.54
CA THR A 165 -7.15 4.82 -6.31
C THR A 165 -6.09 5.91 -6.28
N THR A 166 -6.12 6.76 -5.25
CA THR A 166 -5.07 7.74 -4.97
C THR A 166 -3.79 7.14 -4.38
N ARG A 167 -3.72 5.81 -4.18
CA ARG A 167 -2.46 5.10 -3.90
C ARG A 167 -1.79 4.75 -5.23
N LEU A 168 -0.77 5.51 -5.60
CA LEU A 168 -0.14 5.43 -6.92
C LEU A 168 0.96 4.37 -6.98
N ASP A 169 1.10 3.75 -8.15
CA ASP A 169 2.30 2.97 -8.48
C ASP A 169 3.46 3.93 -8.79
N PHE A 170 4.57 3.74 -8.08
CA PHE A 170 5.73 4.61 -8.21
C PHE A 170 6.47 4.43 -9.55
N ASP A 171 6.30 3.29 -10.22
CA ASP A 171 6.91 3.05 -11.53
C ASP A 171 6.22 3.84 -12.65
N GLU A 172 4.99 4.33 -12.42
CA GLU A 172 4.29 5.22 -13.34
C GLU A 172 4.77 6.68 -13.24
N LEU A 173 5.58 7.01 -12.24
CA LEU A 173 6.07 8.36 -11.99
C LEU A 173 7.44 8.58 -12.65
N ILE A 174 7.50 9.53 -13.57
CA ILE A 174 8.74 9.92 -14.23
C ILE A 174 9.19 11.25 -13.63
N GLU A 175 10.35 11.24 -12.97
CA GLU A 175 10.97 12.45 -12.43
C GLU A 175 11.87 13.12 -13.48
N GLU A 176 11.67 14.42 -13.69
CA GLU A 176 12.46 15.18 -14.67
C GLU A 176 13.51 16.07 -13.99
N LYS A 177 13.05 17.04 -13.20
CA LYS A 177 13.91 18.12 -12.69
C LYS A 177 13.47 18.55 -11.29
N VAL A 178 14.43 18.79 -10.40
CA VAL A 178 14.17 19.44 -9.10
C VAL A 178 13.73 20.89 -9.31
N ILE A 179 12.58 21.25 -8.74
CA ILE A 179 11.99 22.60 -8.83
C ILE A 179 11.96 23.31 -7.47
N GLY A 180 12.13 22.60 -6.37
CA GLY A 180 12.20 23.20 -5.04
C GLY A 180 12.71 22.24 -3.99
N GLU A 181 13.33 22.79 -2.95
CA GLU A 181 13.77 22.06 -1.78
C GLU A 181 13.41 22.86 -0.54
N GLY A 182 12.77 22.22 0.44
CA GLY A 182 12.35 22.87 1.67
C GLY A 182 12.37 21.93 2.87
N SER A 183 11.79 22.40 3.97
CA SER A 183 11.64 21.63 5.21
C SER A 183 10.82 20.35 5.01
N PHE A 184 9.86 20.37 4.08
CA PHE A 184 8.97 19.25 3.79
C PHE A 184 9.54 18.24 2.78
N GLY A 185 10.74 18.49 2.25
CA GLY A 185 11.42 17.61 1.32
C GLY A 185 11.77 18.27 -0.02
N ILE A 186 11.90 17.44 -1.06
CA ILE A 186 12.33 17.86 -2.40
C ILE A 186 11.14 17.73 -3.35
N VAL A 187 10.89 18.78 -4.13
CA VAL A 187 9.85 18.81 -5.15
C VAL A 187 10.48 18.68 -6.53
N TYR A 188 10.02 17.70 -7.28
CA TYR A 188 10.41 17.46 -8.67
C TYR A 188 9.25 17.86 -9.58
N LYS A 189 9.57 18.45 -10.73
CA LYS A 189 8.70 18.38 -11.90
C LYS A 189 8.82 16.98 -12.49
N GLY A 190 7.69 16.41 -12.92
CA GLY A 190 7.64 15.09 -13.52
C GLY A 190 6.45 14.88 -14.43
N ILE A 191 6.29 13.64 -14.88
CA ILE A 191 5.17 13.18 -15.68
C ILE A 191 4.47 12.03 -14.97
N TYR A 192 3.14 12.07 -14.94
CA TYR A 192 2.29 10.97 -14.48
C TYR A 192 1.15 10.76 -15.47
N ARG A 193 1.11 9.59 -16.13
CA ARG A 193 0.09 9.23 -17.14
C ARG A 193 -0.12 10.31 -18.21
N GLY A 194 0.98 10.91 -18.68
CA GLY A 194 0.97 11.98 -19.69
C GLY A 194 0.70 13.39 -19.15
N ASN A 195 0.37 13.54 -17.87
CA ASN A 195 0.16 14.85 -17.23
C ASN A 195 1.46 15.38 -16.63
N CYS A 196 1.70 16.69 -16.79
CA CYS A 196 2.79 17.37 -16.09
C CYS A 196 2.43 17.56 -14.62
N VAL A 197 3.27 17.04 -13.72
CA VAL A 197 3.01 16.97 -12.28
C VAL A 197 4.15 17.52 -11.44
N ALA A 198 3.82 17.92 -10.21
CA ALA A 198 4.76 18.16 -9.14
C ALA A 198 4.79 16.94 -8.21
N ILE A 199 5.98 16.36 -8.01
CA ILE A 199 6.24 15.19 -7.18
C ILE A 199 7.01 15.66 -5.94
N LYS A 200 6.32 15.79 -4.81
CA LYS A 200 6.89 16.18 -3.51
C LYS A 200 7.34 14.92 -2.77
N LYS A 201 8.65 14.66 -2.75
CA LYS A 201 9.27 13.57 -1.99
C LYS A 201 9.59 14.03 -0.58
N LYS A 202 9.29 13.19 0.40
CA LYS A 202 9.65 13.42 1.79
C LYS A 202 11.14 13.09 2.01
N LYS A 203 11.83 13.90 2.82
CA LYS A 203 13.17 13.52 3.35
C LYS A 203 12.97 12.47 4.45
N GLU A 204 13.89 11.51 4.53
CA GLU A 204 13.85 10.26 5.35
C GLU A 204 12.86 10.22 6.52
N ILE A 205 12.08 9.13 6.57
CA ILE A 205 11.06 8.86 7.58
C ILE A 205 11.72 8.71 8.96
N LYS A 206 11.46 9.66 9.88
CA LYS A 206 11.52 9.35 11.31
C LYS A 206 10.18 8.70 11.69
N ASN A 207 10.19 7.67 12.54
CA ASN A 207 9.02 6.83 12.86
C ASN A 207 7.71 7.56 13.31
N ASN A 208 7.74 8.86 13.60
CA ASN A 208 6.54 9.66 13.95
C ASN A 208 5.96 10.45 12.76
N ASP A 209 6.64 10.50 11.61
CA ASP A 209 6.30 11.39 10.50
C ASP A 209 5.28 10.75 9.51
N ASP A 210 5.07 9.44 9.56
CA ASP A 210 4.16 8.73 8.64
C ASP A 210 2.69 9.12 8.84
N ASP A 211 2.31 9.46 10.08
CA ASP A 211 0.95 9.87 10.43
C ASP A 211 0.61 11.27 9.89
N GLU A 212 1.57 12.21 9.87
CA GLU A 212 1.34 13.55 9.32
C GLU A 212 1.19 13.55 7.80
N PHE A 213 2.02 12.77 7.10
CA PHE A 213 1.91 12.65 5.64
C PHE A 213 0.59 11.99 5.24
N THR A 214 0.24 10.90 5.91
CA THR A 214 -1.02 10.19 5.66
C THR A 214 -2.23 11.09 5.94
N LYS A 215 -2.17 11.91 7.00
CA LYS A 215 -3.20 12.93 7.26
C LYS A 215 -3.30 13.97 6.16
N GLU A 216 -2.18 14.49 5.66
CA GLU A 216 -2.16 15.47 4.56
C GLU A 216 -2.78 14.88 3.29
N VAL A 217 -2.36 13.67 2.91
CA VAL A 217 -2.92 12.95 1.76
C VAL A 217 -4.42 12.71 1.92
N ASN A 218 -4.86 12.21 3.08
CA ASN A 218 -6.28 11.94 3.35
C ASN A 218 -7.13 13.22 3.36
N MET A 219 -6.54 14.39 3.63
CA MET A 219 -7.24 15.67 3.49
C MET A 219 -7.34 16.08 2.02
N LEU A 220 -6.22 16.05 1.29
CA LEU A 220 -6.18 16.38 -0.14
C LEU A 220 -7.10 15.49 -0.98
N ASP A 221 -7.21 14.22 -0.62
CA ASP A 221 -8.09 13.28 -1.32
C ASP A 221 -9.58 13.65 -1.22
N LYS A 222 -9.97 14.40 -0.18
CA LYS A 222 -11.35 14.87 0.00
C LYS A 222 -11.68 16.12 -0.80
N PHE A 223 -10.67 16.87 -1.23
CA PHE A 223 -10.88 18.15 -1.91
C PHE A 223 -11.00 17.95 -3.41
N ARG A 224 -12.12 18.42 -3.96
CA ARG A 224 -12.41 18.45 -5.40
C ARG A 224 -12.96 19.84 -5.73
N CYS A 225 -12.04 20.77 -6.00
CA CYS A 225 -12.35 22.18 -6.25
C CYS A 225 -11.31 22.78 -7.21
N GLY A 226 -11.75 23.62 -8.14
CA GLY A 226 -10.86 24.28 -9.11
C GLY A 226 -9.87 25.26 -8.50
N TYR A 227 -10.13 25.76 -7.28
CA TYR A 227 -9.29 26.71 -6.55
C TYR A 227 -8.27 26.05 -5.60
N ILE A 228 -8.25 24.71 -5.54
CA ILE A 228 -7.28 23.92 -4.80
C ILE A 228 -6.47 23.13 -5.80
N VAL A 229 -5.17 22.97 -5.54
CA VAL A 229 -4.30 22.17 -6.38
C VAL A 229 -4.87 20.76 -6.56
N HIS A 230 -5.01 20.32 -7.80
CA HIS A 230 -5.47 18.99 -8.13
C HIS A 230 -4.48 17.95 -7.60
N PHE A 231 -5.00 17.05 -6.76
CA PHE A 231 -4.27 15.95 -6.17
C PHE A 231 -4.50 14.69 -6.99
N TYR A 232 -3.43 14.15 -7.58
CA TYR A 232 -3.48 12.89 -8.33
C TYR A 232 -3.43 11.68 -7.41
N GLY A 233 -2.62 11.76 -6.35
CA GLY A 233 -2.40 10.66 -5.43
C GLY A 233 -1.05 10.72 -4.73
N ALA A 234 -0.76 9.69 -3.97
CA ALA A 234 0.48 9.54 -3.23
C ALA A 234 1.02 8.11 -3.34
N VAL A 235 2.34 7.99 -3.26
CA VAL A 235 3.05 6.73 -3.08
C VAL A 235 3.30 6.54 -1.59
N PHE A 236 2.92 5.37 -1.06
CA PHE A 236 3.10 4.99 0.35
C PHE A 236 4.17 3.91 0.54
N ILE A 237 4.88 3.55 -0.52
CA ILE A 237 5.91 2.52 -0.48
C ILE A 237 7.14 3.04 0.29
N PRO A 238 7.69 2.27 1.25
CA PRO A 238 8.87 2.67 2.01
C PRO A 238 10.03 3.12 1.11
N ASN A 239 10.72 4.19 1.53
CA ASN A 239 11.80 4.85 0.77
C ASN A 239 11.40 5.46 -0.59
N LYS A 240 10.12 5.38 -0.97
CA LYS A 240 9.57 5.95 -2.21
C LYS A 240 8.40 6.91 -1.94
N VAL A 241 8.16 7.26 -0.67
CA VAL A 241 7.01 8.08 -0.26
C VAL A 241 7.02 9.45 -0.94
N CYS A 242 5.97 9.74 -1.69
CA CYS A 242 5.81 11.01 -2.37
C CYS A 242 4.34 11.37 -2.61
N MET A 243 4.09 12.66 -2.81
CA MET A 243 2.78 13.20 -3.14
C MET A 243 2.81 13.82 -4.53
N VAL A 244 1.76 13.58 -5.32
CA VAL A 244 1.70 13.98 -6.72
C VAL A 244 0.52 14.92 -6.92
N THR A 245 0.82 16.15 -7.36
CA THR A 245 -0.18 17.19 -7.66
C THR A 245 0.04 17.76 -9.05
N GLU A 246 -0.93 18.52 -9.56
CA GLU A 246 -0.72 19.28 -10.80
C GLU A 246 0.46 20.27 -10.66
N PHE A 247 1.20 20.45 -11.75
CA PHE A 247 2.34 21.34 -11.80
C PHE A 247 1.91 22.77 -12.13
N ALA A 248 2.32 23.72 -11.28
CA ALA A 248 2.13 25.15 -11.50
C ALA A 248 3.33 25.73 -12.27
N SER A 249 3.14 26.02 -13.55
CA SER A 249 4.21 26.50 -14.45
C SER A 249 4.79 27.85 -14.08
N PHE A 250 4.04 28.70 -13.36
CA PHE A 250 4.47 30.03 -12.94
C PHE A 250 4.95 30.08 -11.48
N GLY A 251 5.08 28.92 -10.83
CA GLY A 251 5.56 28.82 -9.45
C GLY A 251 4.58 29.38 -8.42
N SER A 252 5.10 29.78 -7.26
CA SER A 252 4.29 30.39 -6.21
C SER A 252 4.08 31.89 -6.44
N LEU A 253 3.05 32.46 -5.80
CA LEU A 253 2.85 33.90 -5.78
C LEU A 253 4.06 34.62 -5.16
N GLN A 254 4.73 34.00 -4.19
CA GLN A 254 5.98 34.54 -3.61
C GLN A 254 7.10 34.65 -4.66
N ASP A 255 7.23 33.66 -5.55
CA ASP A 255 8.20 33.69 -6.64
C ASP A 255 7.85 34.76 -7.66
N LEU A 256 6.57 34.87 -8.02
CA LEU A 256 6.07 35.91 -8.90
C LEU A 256 6.39 37.30 -8.34
N MET A 257 6.16 37.54 -7.04
CA MET A 257 6.46 38.80 -6.37
C MET A 257 7.96 39.13 -6.31
N LYS A 258 8.84 38.12 -6.32
CA LYS A 258 10.30 38.32 -6.33
C LYS A 258 10.83 38.63 -7.74
N HIS A 259 10.23 38.05 -8.76
CA HIS A 259 10.74 38.08 -10.13
C HIS A 259 10.00 39.03 -11.07
N LYS A 260 8.85 39.58 -10.65
CA LYS A 260 8.04 40.51 -11.44
C LYS A 260 7.78 41.80 -10.67
N THR A 261 7.85 42.90 -11.41
CA THR A 261 7.45 44.22 -10.95
C THR A 261 5.92 44.38 -11.00
N SER A 262 5.39 45.39 -10.30
CA SER A 262 3.96 45.71 -10.32
C SER A 262 3.43 46.15 -11.69
N GLU A 263 4.32 46.60 -12.58
CA GLU A 263 3.98 47.02 -13.94
C GLU A 263 3.86 45.82 -14.89
N GLU A 264 4.57 44.73 -14.60
CA GLU A 264 4.52 43.50 -15.40
C GLU A 264 3.29 42.62 -15.11
N VAL A 265 2.57 42.89 -14.00
CA VAL A 265 1.36 42.13 -13.62
C VAL A 265 0.18 43.08 -13.49
N ASP A 266 -0.73 42.97 -14.46
CA ASP A 266 -1.95 43.78 -14.52
C ASP A 266 -2.73 43.73 -13.19
N VAL A 267 -3.24 44.89 -12.76
CA VAL A 267 -3.96 45.01 -11.50
C VAL A 267 -5.22 44.14 -11.43
N LYS A 268 -5.92 43.96 -12.56
CA LYS A 268 -7.11 43.10 -12.63
C LYS A 268 -6.73 41.65 -12.45
N LEU A 269 -5.60 41.22 -13.01
CA LEU A 269 -5.09 39.86 -12.82
C LEU A 269 -4.69 39.62 -11.35
N ARG A 270 -4.05 40.60 -10.69
CA ARG A 270 -3.76 40.53 -9.26
C ARG A 270 -5.02 40.39 -8.41
N ILE A 271 -6.06 41.17 -8.71
CA ILE A 271 -7.37 41.04 -8.04
C ILE A 271 -7.95 39.66 -8.31
N LYS A 272 -7.84 39.14 -9.54
CA LYS A 272 -8.32 37.81 -9.88
C LYS A 272 -7.64 36.71 -9.05
N PHE A 273 -6.31 36.77 -8.86
CA PHE A 273 -5.62 35.82 -7.98
C PHE A 273 -6.19 35.82 -6.56
N LEU A 274 -6.49 37.00 -6.01
CA LEU A 274 -7.08 37.12 -4.67
C LEU A 274 -8.49 36.54 -4.61
N VAL A 275 -9.30 36.77 -5.65
CA VAL A 275 -10.66 36.20 -5.75
C VAL A 275 -10.59 34.67 -5.86
N ASP A 276 -9.71 34.13 -6.69
CA ASP A 276 -9.50 32.69 -6.84
C ASP A 276 -9.11 32.05 -5.49
N VAL A 277 -8.16 32.66 -4.77
CA VAL A 277 -7.77 32.21 -3.43
C VAL A 277 -8.92 32.31 -2.42
N ALA A 278 -9.68 33.40 -2.43
CA ALA A 278 -10.83 33.59 -1.54
C ALA A 278 -11.91 32.51 -1.77
N ASN A 279 -12.16 32.14 -3.03
CA ASN A 279 -13.08 31.04 -3.35
C ASN A 279 -12.55 29.69 -2.87
N GLY A 280 -11.24 29.45 -2.96
CA GLY A 280 -10.61 28.27 -2.37
C GLY A 280 -10.79 28.19 -0.85
N ILE A 281 -10.65 29.32 -0.16
CA ILE A 281 -10.87 29.42 1.30
C ILE A 281 -12.34 29.15 1.64
N LEU A 282 -13.27 29.78 0.90
CA LEU A 282 -14.71 29.58 1.08
C LEU A 282 -15.07 28.09 0.96
N TYR A 283 -14.60 27.43 -0.10
CA TYR A 283 -14.80 26.00 -0.30
C TYR A 283 -14.31 25.16 0.88
N LEU A 284 -13.11 25.44 1.40
CA LEU A 284 -12.58 24.72 2.56
C LEU A 284 -13.47 24.91 3.79
N HIS A 285 -13.89 26.15 4.04
CA HIS A 285 -14.70 26.49 5.20
C HIS A 285 -16.10 25.85 5.13
N GLU A 286 -16.74 25.83 3.96
CA GLU A 286 -18.03 25.16 3.74
C GLU A 286 -17.95 23.65 3.98
N ASN A 287 -16.79 23.05 3.70
CA ASN A 287 -16.52 21.63 3.97
C ASN A 287 -15.98 21.38 5.39
N GLY A 288 -15.94 22.40 6.26
CA GLY A 288 -15.51 22.27 7.65
C GLY A 288 -14.00 22.06 7.82
N PHE A 289 -13.18 22.62 6.93
CA PHE A 289 -11.72 22.56 6.98
C PHE A 289 -11.09 23.94 7.09
N LEU A 290 -10.01 24.05 7.87
CA LEU A 290 -9.19 25.25 8.00
C LEU A 290 -7.81 24.97 7.42
N HIS A 291 -7.31 25.85 6.54
CA HIS A 291 -5.96 25.70 5.96
C HIS A 291 -4.83 26.01 6.95
N ARG A 292 -4.98 27.08 7.75
CA ARG A 292 -4.04 27.54 8.80
C ARG A 292 -2.62 27.95 8.36
N ASN A 293 -2.29 27.95 7.06
CA ASN A 293 -0.98 28.37 6.56
C ASN A 293 -1.07 29.08 5.20
N ILE A 294 -2.03 29.99 5.06
CA ILE A 294 -2.23 30.77 3.83
C ILE A 294 -1.18 31.89 3.80
N LYS A 295 -0.36 31.88 2.74
CA LYS A 295 0.71 32.85 2.49
C LYS A 295 1.10 32.80 1.00
N PRO A 296 1.84 33.80 0.48
CA PRO A 296 2.26 33.81 -0.92
C PRO A 296 3.01 32.55 -1.39
N ASP A 297 3.79 31.89 -0.54
CA ASP A 297 4.47 30.63 -0.89
C ASP A 297 3.50 29.47 -1.18
N ASN A 298 2.31 29.51 -0.56
CA ASN A 298 1.30 28.44 -0.61
C ASN A 298 0.15 28.76 -1.57
N ILE A 299 0.33 29.77 -2.41
CA ILE A 299 -0.56 30.12 -3.52
C ILE A 299 0.22 29.86 -4.80
N LEU A 300 -0.23 28.91 -5.60
CA LEU A 300 0.40 28.53 -6.85
C LEU A 300 -0.28 29.19 -8.04
N ILE A 301 0.51 29.67 -9.00
CA ILE A 301 0.02 30.35 -10.20
C ILE A 301 0.08 29.38 -11.39
N PHE A 302 -1.09 29.11 -11.96
CA PHE A 302 -1.29 28.18 -13.08
C PHE A 302 -1.40 28.90 -14.42
N SER A 303 -1.90 30.13 -14.42
CA SER A 303 -2.01 30.94 -15.64
C SER A 303 -1.84 32.42 -15.36
N MET A 304 -1.18 33.11 -16.30
CA MET A 304 -1.10 34.57 -16.34
C MET A 304 -2.12 35.17 -17.33
N ASP A 305 -2.93 34.35 -18.01
CA ASP A 305 -3.99 34.80 -18.91
C ASP A 305 -5.25 35.13 -18.11
N PHE A 306 -5.72 36.36 -18.21
CA PHE A 306 -6.93 36.83 -17.54
C PHE A 306 -8.21 36.09 -17.98
N CYS A 307 -8.22 35.51 -19.19
CA CYS A 307 -9.37 34.78 -19.73
C CYS A 307 -9.56 33.40 -19.10
N GLU A 308 -8.54 32.85 -18.43
CA GLU A 308 -8.64 31.56 -17.75
C GLU A 308 -9.59 31.63 -16.56
N SER A 309 -10.38 30.57 -16.36
CA SER A 309 -11.38 30.56 -15.29
C SER A 309 -10.74 30.61 -13.90
N VAL A 310 -9.59 29.94 -13.72
CA VAL A 310 -8.83 29.92 -12.47
C VAL A 310 -7.35 30.09 -12.78
N ASN A 311 -6.72 31.05 -12.12
CA ASN A 311 -5.32 31.38 -12.33
C ASN A 311 -4.45 31.04 -11.12
N ALA A 312 -5.02 31.13 -9.92
CA ALA A 312 -4.34 30.84 -8.66
C ALA A 312 -5.04 29.74 -7.90
N LYS A 313 -4.27 28.83 -7.29
CA LYS A 313 -4.81 27.73 -6.46
C LYS A 313 -4.04 27.59 -5.16
N LEU A 314 -4.73 27.15 -4.10
CA LEU A 314 -4.13 26.86 -2.81
C LEU A 314 -3.40 25.52 -2.81
N THR A 315 -2.29 25.46 -2.07
CA THR A 315 -1.47 24.25 -1.84
C THR A 315 -0.99 24.15 -0.39
N ASP A 316 -0.27 23.09 -0.06
CA ASP A 316 0.39 22.86 1.25
C ASP A 316 -0.59 22.75 2.43
N PHE A 317 -1.25 21.59 2.50
CA PHE A 317 -2.29 21.29 3.49
C PHE A 317 -1.77 20.54 4.72
N GLY A 318 -0.45 20.39 4.90
CA GLY A 318 0.12 19.72 6.08
C GLY A 318 -0.29 20.36 7.41
N SER A 319 -0.56 21.67 7.39
CA SER A 319 -1.11 22.40 8.54
C SER A 319 -2.64 22.39 8.62
N ALA A 320 -3.37 21.87 7.64
CA ALA A 320 -4.83 21.94 7.61
C ALA A 320 -5.48 21.03 8.67
N ARG A 321 -6.69 21.39 9.13
CA ARG A 321 -7.46 20.60 10.12
C ARG A 321 -8.96 20.70 9.89
N SER A 322 -9.67 19.64 10.27
CA SER A 322 -11.13 19.65 10.35
C SER A 322 -11.60 20.41 11.59
N VAL A 323 -12.59 21.28 11.42
CA VAL A 323 -13.22 22.06 12.49
C VAL A 323 -13.88 21.16 13.52
N ASN A 324 -14.55 20.07 13.08
CA ASN A 324 -15.21 19.12 13.97
C ASN A 324 -14.22 18.45 14.93
N LEU A 325 -13.03 18.09 14.44
CA LEU A 325 -11.97 17.49 15.25
C LEU A 325 -11.36 18.49 16.25
N LEU A 326 -11.29 19.78 15.89
CA LEU A 326 -10.82 20.83 16.78
C LEU A 326 -11.82 21.08 17.93
N MET A 327 -13.12 21.05 17.64
CA MET A 327 -14.16 21.21 18.66
C MET A 327 -14.19 20.04 19.65
N THR A 328 -13.99 18.80 19.18
CA THR A 328 -14.00 17.62 20.07
C THR A 328 -12.74 17.48 20.91
N ASN A 329 -11.56 17.84 20.36
CA ASN A 329 -10.28 17.59 21.04
C ASN A 329 -9.78 18.79 21.85
N MET A 330 -10.47 19.95 21.84
CA MET A 330 -10.13 21.20 22.52
C MET A 330 -8.63 21.57 22.49
N THR A 331 -7.92 21.17 21.44
CA THR A 331 -6.47 21.33 21.31
C THR A 331 -6.20 22.18 20.08
N PHE A 332 -6.12 23.49 20.29
CA PHE A 332 -5.40 24.35 19.36
C PHE A 332 -3.93 23.98 19.46
N THR A 333 -3.42 23.27 18.44
CA THR A 333 -1.98 23.01 18.31
C THR A 333 -1.28 24.36 18.15
N LYS A 334 -0.65 24.84 19.22
CA LYS A 334 0.13 26.10 19.23
C LYS A 334 1.27 26.02 18.22
N ASN A 335 1.66 27.17 17.67
CA ASN A 335 2.80 27.34 16.75
C ASN A 335 2.71 26.65 15.37
N VAL A 336 1.50 26.39 14.85
CA VAL A 336 1.32 25.82 13.50
C VAL A 336 1.03 26.93 12.47
N GLY A 337 1.91 27.05 11.46
CA GLY A 337 1.83 28.05 10.39
C GLY A 337 3.04 28.99 10.38
N THR A 338 3.02 30.00 9.50
CA THR A 338 4.13 30.96 9.38
C THR A 338 3.90 32.19 10.27
N PRO A 339 4.75 32.50 11.28
CA PRO A 339 4.48 33.51 12.31
C PRO A 339 4.07 34.89 11.78
N THR A 340 4.68 35.37 10.70
CA THR A 340 4.36 36.68 10.11
C THR A 340 2.91 36.78 9.62
N TYR A 341 2.31 35.66 9.22
CA TYR A 341 0.96 35.58 8.65
C TYR A 341 -0.10 35.10 9.66
N MET A 342 0.28 34.80 10.90
CA MET A 342 -0.64 34.38 11.95
C MET A 342 -1.40 35.56 12.54
N ALA A 343 -2.70 35.35 12.77
CA ALA A 343 -3.57 36.27 13.48
C ALA A 343 -3.11 36.45 14.95
N PRO A 344 -3.26 37.66 15.53
CA PRO A 344 -2.73 37.98 16.86
C PRO A 344 -3.27 37.06 17.97
N GLU A 345 -4.56 36.70 17.93
CA GLU A 345 -5.21 35.82 18.90
C GLU A 345 -4.65 34.40 18.93
N ILE A 346 -3.98 33.97 17.85
CA ILE A 346 -3.28 32.68 17.78
C ILE A 346 -1.88 32.77 18.42
N LYS A 347 -1.26 33.96 18.43
CA LYS A 347 0.07 34.18 19.01
C LYS A 347 0.03 34.39 20.53
N THR A 348 -1.07 34.94 21.06
CA THR A 348 -1.17 35.40 22.45
C THR A 348 -1.75 34.39 23.43
N ASN A 349 -2.19 33.21 22.98
CA ASN A 349 -2.71 32.13 23.83
C ASN A 349 -1.74 30.97 23.96
#